data_AF-J2UCV9-F1
#
_entry.id   AF-J2UCV9-F1
#
_cell.length_a   1.000
_cell.length_b   1.000
_cell.length_c   1.000
_cell.angle_alpha   90.00
_cell.angle_beta   90.00
_cell.angle_gamma   90.00
#
_symmetry.space_group_name_H-M   'P 1'
#
loop_
_entity.id
_entity.type
_entity.pdbx_description
1 polymer ?
#
loop_
_entity_poly.entity_id
_entity_poly.type
_entity_poly.pdbx_seq_one_letter_code
_entity_poly.pdbx_strand_id
1 'polypeptide(L)'
;MKPTVLPAFARLPIKWIQSGEVAKFDSRVEGQVISRTEQNSSIAALRLFVSLCMIADYHSGRVKTTYPKLIALSGLSRPIVARALKRLVKERLLEKIEKPIREGTALQMAGWGEPFHGKLPKARLYDGSNSQLLVMHQFEFSALSLYALKVYLVICAYRDRKNSNIATINYATISRQTGVPLHQIPSSLNRLYHLELISYKQADYYDFWSNEQDRTNRYLVRGLGDRWPAFNPEGNAGTTGKSAKASKAQISAANKFLSE
;
A
#
# COMPACT_ATOMS: atom_id res chain seq x y z
N MET A 1 -14.11 31.05 -2.78
CA MET A 1 -13.36 29.84 -3.18
C MET A 1 -13.89 28.67 -2.37
N LYS A 2 -14.38 27.60 -3.01
CA LYS A 2 -14.78 26.38 -2.27
C LYS A 2 -13.51 25.77 -1.64
N PRO A 3 -13.50 25.43 -0.35
CA PRO A 3 -12.34 24.76 0.24
C PRO A 3 -12.13 23.46 -0.51
N THR A 4 -10.95 23.29 -1.11
CA THR A 4 -10.58 22.05 -1.78
C THR A 4 -10.50 20.96 -0.71
N VAL A 5 -11.55 20.14 -0.61
CA VAL A 5 -11.59 19.02 0.33
C VAL A 5 -10.44 18.08 -0.03
N LEU A 6 -9.42 18.04 0.83
CA LEU A 6 -8.28 17.15 0.62
C LEU A 6 -8.76 15.70 0.66
N PRO A 7 -8.17 14.82 -0.18
CA PRO A 7 -8.56 13.42 -0.20
C PRO A 7 -8.29 12.75 1.16
N ALA A 8 -9.18 11.82 1.52
CA ALA A 8 -9.10 10.99 2.73
C ALA A 8 -7.90 10.00 2.72
N PHE A 9 -7.11 10.00 1.65
CA PHE A 9 -5.90 9.22 1.51
C PHE A 9 -4.70 10.11 1.15
N ALA A 10 -3.50 9.64 1.47
CA ALA A 10 -2.26 10.18 0.96
C ALA A 10 -1.76 9.36 -0.25
N ARG A 11 -1.00 9.99 -1.15
CA ARG A 11 -0.42 9.30 -2.30
C ARG A 11 0.78 8.48 -1.84
N LEU A 12 0.98 7.34 -2.50
CA LEU A 12 2.14 6.48 -2.36
C LEU A 12 2.78 6.33 -3.74
N PRO A 13 4.05 6.71 -3.95
CA PRO A 13 4.80 6.33 -5.15
C PRO A 13 4.96 4.81 -5.19
N ILE A 14 4.52 4.17 -6.27
CA ILE A 14 4.42 2.70 -6.35
C ILE A 14 5.38 2.04 -7.32
N LYS A 15 5.96 2.76 -8.28
CA LYS A 15 6.83 2.14 -9.29
C LYS A 15 8.06 1.48 -8.68
N TRP A 16 8.72 2.14 -7.73
CA TRP A 16 9.85 1.54 -7.00
C TRP A 16 9.43 0.28 -6.23
N ILE A 17 8.21 0.26 -5.68
CA ILE A 17 7.65 -0.90 -4.98
C ILE A 17 7.38 -2.05 -5.94
N GLN A 18 6.75 -1.77 -7.08
CA GLN A 18 6.42 -2.76 -8.11
C GLN A 18 7.66 -3.28 -8.83
N SER A 19 8.75 -2.52 -8.82
CA SER A 19 10.07 -2.89 -9.34
C SER A 19 10.89 -3.75 -8.36
N GLY A 20 10.33 -4.08 -7.19
CA GLY A 20 10.98 -4.93 -6.19
C GLY A 20 12.02 -4.22 -5.32
N GLU A 21 12.13 -2.89 -5.40
CA GLU A 21 13.15 -2.15 -4.66
C GLU A 21 12.90 -2.11 -3.15
N VAL A 22 11.69 -2.50 -2.69
CA VAL A 22 11.41 -2.76 -1.27
C VAL A 22 12.36 -3.82 -0.69
N ALA A 23 12.81 -4.78 -1.51
CA ALA A 23 13.77 -5.80 -1.08
C ALA A 23 15.09 -5.21 -0.57
N LYS A 24 15.50 -4.02 -1.04
CA LYS A 24 16.72 -3.31 -0.59
C LYS A 24 16.69 -2.90 0.88
N PHE A 25 15.50 -2.82 1.48
CA PHE A 25 15.31 -2.61 2.91
C PHE A 25 15.34 -3.97 3.63
N ASP A 26 16.52 -4.56 3.73
CA ASP A 26 16.72 -5.86 4.35
C ASP A 26 17.27 -5.74 5.78
N SER A 27 17.32 -6.87 6.47
CA SER A 27 17.99 -7.08 7.74
C SER A 27 19.44 -7.52 7.58
N ARG A 28 19.87 -7.87 6.36
CA ARG A 28 21.20 -8.42 6.08
C ARG A 28 22.15 -7.36 5.54
N VAL A 29 23.40 -7.43 5.98
CA VAL A 29 24.51 -6.69 5.37
C VAL A 29 25.03 -7.53 4.21
N GLU A 30 25.08 -6.94 3.01
CA GLU A 30 25.61 -7.58 1.79
C GLU A 30 24.97 -8.95 1.49
N GLY A 31 23.72 -9.15 1.91
CA GLY A 31 22.95 -10.39 1.70
C GLY A 31 23.38 -11.58 2.55
N GLN A 32 24.40 -11.45 3.38
CA GLN A 32 25.07 -12.56 4.07
C GLN A 32 24.71 -12.60 5.56
N VAL A 33 25.00 -11.53 6.31
CA VAL A 33 24.93 -11.53 7.77
C VAL A 33 23.71 -10.74 8.27
N ILE A 34 22.86 -11.38 9.06
CA ILE A 34 21.74 -10.70 9.74
C ILE A 34 22.30 -9.69 10.74
N SER A 35 21.94 -8.43 10.57
CA SER A 35 22.37 -7.32 11.43
C SER A 35 21.15 -6.60 12.00
N ARG A 36 21.06 -6.56 13.33
CA ARG A 36 20.02 -5.79 14.03
C ARG A 36 20.10 -4.30 13.68
N THR A 37 21.30 -3.77 13.48
CA THR A 37 21.50 -2.37 13.11
C THR A 37 20.91 -2.07 11.74
N GLU A 38 21.16 -2.94 10.76
CA GLU A 38 20.63 -2.81 9.41
C GLU A 38 19.10 -2.99 9.40
N GLN A 39 18.59 -4.01 10.09
CA GLN A 39 17.15 -4.20 10.28
C GLN A 39 16.48 -2.95 10.87
N ASN A 40 17.03 -2.40 11.96
CA ASN A 40 16.45 -1.25 12.63
C ASN A 40 16.52 0.01 11.75
N SER A 41 17.58 0.16 10.97
CA SER A 41 17.72 1.21 9.97
C SER A 41 16.66 1.08 8.87
N SER A 42 16.43 -0.13 8.36
CA SER A 42 15.42 -0.44 7.34
C SER A 42 13.99 -0.16 7.84
N ILE A 43 13.64 -0.62 9.05
CA ILE A 43 12.32 -0.36 9.65
C ILE A 43 12.11 1.14 9.85
N ALA A 44 13.10 1.83 10.42
CA ALA A 44 13.03 3.28 10.64
C ALA A 44 12.85 4.05 9.33
N ALA A 45 13.58 3.67 8.29
CA ALA A 45 13.48 4.29 6.96
C ALA A 45 12.08 4.11 6.37
N LEU A 46 11.54 2.88 6.37
CA LEU A 46 10.21 2.62 5.82
C LEU A 46 9.09 3.29 6.64
N ARG A 47 9.19 3.29 7.97
CA ARG A 47 8.25 4.02 8.85
C ARG A 47 8.24 5.51 8.49
N LEU A 48 9.43 6.12 8.43
CA LEU A 48 9.56 7.52 8.10
C LEU A 48 9.09 7.82 6.67
N PHE A 49 9.34 6.94 5.71
CA PHE A 49 8.85 7.09 4.33
C PHE A 49 7.33 7.14 4.27
N VAL A 50 6.64 6.22 4.97
CA VAL A 50 5.18 6.27 5.10
C VAL A 50 4.76 7.60 5.74
N SER A 51 5.41 8.01 6.84
CA SER A 51 5.11 9.28 7.50
C SER A 51 5.25 10.48 6.57
N LEU A 52 6.31 10.53 5.75
CA LEU A 52 6.53 11.60 4.79
C LEU A 52 5.47 11.61 3.69
N CYS A 53 5.06 10.44 3.19
CA CYS A 53 3.95 10.34 2.23
C CYS A 53 2.65 10.96 2.80
N MET A 54 2.39 10.78 4.10
CA MET A 54 1.18 11.31 4.76
C MET A 54 1.13 12.84 4.81
N ILE A 55 2.28 13.50 4.91
CA ILE A 55 2.38 14.97 5.03
C ILE A 55 2.88 15.67 3.76
N ALA A 56 3.22 14.91 2.72
CA ALA A 56 3.63 15.46 1.44
C ALA A 56 2.47 16.21 0.78
N ASP A 57 2.79 17.32 0.13
CA ASP A 57 1.83 18.03 -0.68
C ASP A 57 1.27 17.12 -1.78
N TYR A 58 -0.06 17.08 -1.90
CA TYR A 58 -0.74 16.10 -2.74
C TYR A 58 -0.34 16.22 -4.21
N HIS A 59 -0.16 17.44 -4.71
CA HIS A 59 0.15 17.71 -6.11
C HIS A 59 1.65 17.63 -6.39
N SER A 60 2.47 18.31 -5.60
CA SER A 60 3.91 18.48 -5.85
C SER A 60 4.80 17.41 -5.22
N GLY A 61 4.34 16.72 -4.17
CA GLY A 61 5.18 15.78 -3.42
C GLY A 61 6.25 16.44 -2.59
N ARG A 62 6.17 17.76 -2.41
CA ARG A 62 7.07 18.51 -1.54
C ARG A 62 6.67 18.33 -0.09
N VAL A 63 7.65 18.12 0.76
CA VAL A 63 7.48 18.06 2.22
C VAL A 63 8.26 19.20 2.84
N LYS A 64 7.55 20.12 3.50
CA LYS A 64 8.14 21.14 4.38
C LYS A 64 7.90 20.70 5.82
N THR A 65 8.98 20.41 6.54
CA THR A 65 8.88 19.85 7.89
C THR A 65 10.06 20.22 8.77
N THR A 66 9.98 19.86 10.04
CA THR A 66 11.04 20.03 11.04
C THR A 66 11.30 18.69 11.74
N TYR A 67 12.46 18.54 12.37
CA TYR A 67 12.76 17.34 13.17
C TYR A 67 11.71 17.07 14.26
N PRO A 68 11.29 18.07 15.08
CA PRO A 68 10.23 17.85 16.07
C PRO A 68 8.93 17.31 15.46
N LYS A 69 8.51 17.85 14.31
CA LYS A 69 7.31 17.38 13.61
C LYS A 69 7.47 15.94 13.12
N LEU A 70 8.63 15.59 12.58
CA LEU A 70 8.92 14.21 12.14
C LEU A 70 8.99 13.22 13.31
N ILE A 71 9.54 13.64 14.45
CA ILE A 71 9.60 12.84 15.67
C ILE A 71 8.19 12.55 16.17
N ALA A 72 7.34 13.58 16.30
CA ALA A 72 5.95 13.43 16.71
C ALA A 72 5.16 12.55 15.74
N LEU A 73 5.34 12.75 14.44
CA LEU A 73 4.59 12.04 13.40
C LEU A 73 4.96 10.56 13.30
N SER A 74 6.25 10.23 13.39
CA SER A 74 6.76 8.88 13.16
C SER A 74 7.00 8.05 14.43
N GLY A 75 7.07 8.70 15.59
CA GLY A 75 7.42 8.07 16.87
C GLY A 75 8.88 7.64 16.95
N LEU A 76 9.74 8.23 16.12
CA LEU A 76 11.17 7.92 16.07
C LEU A 76 11.97 9.01 16.79
N SER A 77 13.03 8.64 17.50
CA SER A 77 13.93 9.61 18.11
C SER A 77 14.71 10.41 17.05
N ARG A 78 15.18 11.61 17.40
CA ARG A 78 15.95 12.50 16.51
C ARG A 78 17.11 11.81 15.77
N PRO A 79 18.01 11.03 16.44
CA PRO A 79 19.10 10.35 15.73
C PRO A 79 18.59 9.26 14.78
N ILE A 80 17.47 8.61 15.09
CA ILE A 80 16.86 7.61 14.21
C ILE A 80 16.25 8.27 12.98
N VAL A 81 15.53 9.40 13.14
CA VAL A 81 15.01 10.20 12.01
C VAL A 81 16.17 10.62 11.09
N ALA A 82 17.28 11.11 11.64
CA ALA A 82 18.43 11.52 10.84
C ALA A 82 19.03 10.37 10.02
N ARG A 83 19.18 9.18 10.61
CA ARG A 83 19.67 7.98 9.91
C ARG A 83 18.67 7.49 8.86
N ALA A 84 17.39 7.47 9.17
CA ALA A 84 16.32 7.10 8.25
C ALA A 84 16.30 8.02 7.02
N LEU A 85 16.39 9.35 7.20
CA LEU A 85 16.49 10.29 6.09
C LEU A 85 17.72 10.02 5.22
N LYS A 86 18.88 9.76 5.83
CA LYS A 86 20.10 9.40 5.06
C LYS A 86 19.89 8.12 4.25
N ARG A 87 19.24 7.10 4.83
CA ARG A 87 18.94 5.85 4.12
C ARG A 87 17.97 6.08 2.96
N LEU A 88 16.89 6.84 3.16
CA LEU A 88 15.92 7.12 2.10
C LEU A 88 16.52 7.92 0.94
N VAL A 89 17.45 8.85 1.21
CA VAL A 89 18.21 9.55 0.16
C VAL A 89 19.17 8.59 -0.56
N LYS A 90 19.87 7.71 0.18
CA LYS A 90 20.76 6.69 -0.41
C LYS A 90 19.99 5.79 -1.40
N GLU A 91 18.77 5.38 -1.03
CA GLU A 91 17.90 4.56 -1.89
C GLU A 91 17.13 5.37 -2.94
N ARG A 92 17.43 6.68 -3.10
CA ARG A 92 16.81 7.59 -4.09
C ARG A 92 15.28 7.70 -3.97
N LEU A 93 14.74 7.49 -2.77
CA LEU A 93 13.31 7.69 -2.49
C LEU A 93 13.00 9.14 -2.11
N LEU A 94 14.02 9.90 -1.71
CA LEU A 94 13.94 11.31 -1.34
C LEU A 94 15.09 12.09 -1.95
N GLU A 95 14.79 13.33 -2.34
CA GLU A 95 15.79 14.34 -2.64
C GLU A 95 15.73 15.43 -1.59
N LYS A 96 16.90 15.82 -1.06
CA LYS A 96 17.00 16.97 -0.15
C LYS A 96 17.11 18.22 -0.99
N ILE A 97 16.24 19.19 -0.73
CA ILE A 97 16.32 20.50 -1.34
C ILE A 97 17.22 21.35 -0.45
N GLU A 98 18.37 21.79 -0.98
CA GLU A 98 19.26 22.69 -0.26
C GLU A 98 18.54 24.00 0.04
N LYS A 99 18.53 24.38 1.32
CA LYS A 99 17.92 25.60 1.82
C LYS A 99 18.70 26.16 3.00
N PRO A 100 18.61 27.48 3.26
CA PRO A 100 19.14 28.07 4.47
C PRO A 100 18.57 27.37 5.72
N ILE A 101 19.42 27.14 6.72
CA ILE A 101 19.10 26.39 7.96
C ILE A 101 17.82 26.88 8.64
N ARG A 102 17.51 28.19 8.55
CA ARG A 102 16.35 28.84 9.17
C ARG A 102 15.00 28.42 8.56
N GLU A 103 14.97 27.86 7.36
CA GLU A 103 13.73 27.48 6.67
C GLU A 103 13.25 26.04 6.97
N GLY A 104 13.97 25.32 7.84
CA GLY A 104 13.66 23.94 8.18
C GLY A 104 14.10 22.93 7.12
N THR A 105 13.51 21.75 7.13
CA THR A 105 13.84 20.67 6.19
C THR A 105 12.84 20.65 5.04
N ALA A 106 13.34 20.87 3.83
CA ALA A 106 12.57 20.69 2.60
C ALA A 106 13.03 19.43 1.86
N LEU A 107 12.05 18.57 1.55
CA LEU A 107 12.28 17.31 0.86
C LEU A 107 11.36 17.23 -0.37
N GLN A 108 11.84 16.52 -1.39
CA GLN A 108 11.04 16.12 -2.54
C GLN A 108 10.91 14.60 -2.54
N MET A 109 9.68 14.10 -2.62
CA MET A 109 9.42 12.67 -2.79
C MET A 109 9.74 12.25 -4.23
N ALA A 110 10.57 11.22 -4.40
CA ALA A 110 10.84 10.65 -5.71
C ALA A 110 9.61 9.91 -6.26
N GLY A 111 9.46 9.91 -7.59
CA GLY A 111 8.34 9.23 -8.27
C GLY A 111 6.96 9.89 -8.08
N TRP A 112 6.88 11.08 -7.49
CA TRP A 112 5.58 11.74 -7.23
C TRP A 112 4.87 12.27 -8.50
N GLY A 113 5.62 12.51 -9.57
CA GLY A 113 5.09 12.93 -10.87
C GLY A 113 4.44 11.79 -11.66
N GLU A 114 4.50 10.54 -11.18
CA GLU A 114 3.97 9.41 -11.91
C GLU A 114 2.43 9.40 -11.96
N PRO A 115 1.84 8.96 -13.09
CA PRO A 115 0.39 8.97 -13.26
C PRO A 115 -0.31 7.99 -12.30
N PHE A 116 0.33 6.85 -12.01
CA PHE A 116 -0.20 5.83 -11.12
C PHE A 116 0.41 5.96 -9.73
N HIS A 117 -0.44 5.90 -8.71
CA HIS A 117 -0.03 5.96 -7.32
C HIS A 117 -0.88 5.03 -6.46
N GLY A 118 -0.26 4.52 -5.41
CA GLY A 118 -0.93 3.83 -4.32
C GLY A 118 -1.62 4.82 -3.41
N LYS A 119 -2.43 4.29 -2.50
CA LYS A 119 -3.21 5.10 -1.56
C LYS A 119 -2.91 4.63 -0.15
N LEU A 120 -2.66 5.59 0.75
CA LEU A 120 -2.50 5.35 2.18
C LEU A 120 -3.70 5.97 2.93
N PRO A 121 -4.47 5.18 3.69
CA PRO A 121 -5.68 5.65 4.38
C PRO A 121 -5.33 6.57 5.56
N LYS A 122 -5.67 7.86 5.48
CA LYS A 122 -5.37 8.82 6.57
C LYS A 122 -6.07 8.45 7.86
N ALA A 123 -7.37 8.14 7.78
CA ALA A 123 -8.19 7.82 8.94
C ALA A 123 -7.71 6.58 9.72
N ARG A 124 -7.00 5.65 9.07
CA ARG A 124 -6.47 4.44 9.73
C ARG A 124 -5.05 4.60 10.25
N LEU A 125 -4.26 5.50 9.66
CA LEU A 125 -2.86 5.68 10.04
C LEU A 125 -2.68 6.75 11.12
N TYR A 126 -3.53 7.79 11.12
CA TYR A 126 -3.52 8.84 12.13
C TYR A 126 -4.28 8.43 13.40
N ASP A 127 -3.91 9.08 14.49
CA ASP A 127 -4.56 9.04 15.81
C ASP A 127 -5.87 9.86 15.90
N GLY A 128 -6.36 10.37 14.77
CA GLY A 128 -7.49 11.32 14.72
C GLY A 128 -7.10 12.79 14.93
N SER A 129 -5.96 13.09 15.57
CA SER A 129 -5.45 14.45 15.78
C SER A 129 -4.64 15.00 14.59
N ASN A 130 -4.34 14.14 13.60
CA ASN A 130 -3.47 14.42 12.46
C ASN A 130 -2.03 14.82 12.82
N SER A 131 -1.63 14.65 14.09
CA SER A 131 -0.29 15.01 14.58
C SER A 131 0.64 13.82 14.68
N GLN A 132 0.09 12.63 14.97
CA GLN A 132 0.84 11.40 15.16
C GLN A 132 0.27 10.26 14.32
N LEU A 133 1.14 9.41 13.80
CA LEU A 133 0.73 8.18 13.14
C LEU A 133 0.82 7.03 14.14
N LEU A 134 -0.22 6.87 14.97
CA LEU A 134 -0.24 5.89 16.06
C LEU A 134 0.11 4.47 15.56
N VAL A 135 -0.37 4.09 14.38
CA VAL A 135 -0.08 2.77 13.82
C VAL A 135 1.41 2.62 13.46
N MET A 136 2.09 3.70 13.06
CA MET A 136 3.54 3.64 12.82
C MET A 136 4.33 3.37 14.10
N HIS A 137 3.84 3.79 15.26
CA HIS A 137 4.49 3.54 16.55
C HIS A 137 4.44 2.06 16.94
N GLN A 138 3.40 1.35 16.49
CA GLN A 138 3.21 -0.09 16.72
C GLN A 138 4.15 -0.97 15.87
N PHE A 139 4.86 -0.41 14.88
CA PHE A 139 5.93 -1.13 14.18
C PHE A 139 7.24 -1.05 14.97
N GLU A 140 7.37 -1.93 15.95
CA GLU A 140 8.56 -2.10 16.80
C GLU A 140 9.80 -2.50 15.98
N PHE A 141 10.99 -2.34 16.57
CA PHE A 141 12.26 -2.73 15.95
C PHE A 141 12.47 -4.26 15.96
N SER A 142 11.67 -4.98 15.15
CA SER A 142 11.70 -6.43 15.02
C SER A 142 11.62 -6.88 13.55
N ALA A 143 12.13 -8.07 13.24
CA ALA A 143 12.06 -8.64 11.89
C ALA A 143 10.62 -8.74 11.38
N LEU A 144 9.69 -9.16 12.26
CA LEU A 144 8.27 -9.27 11.93
C LEU A 144 7.67 -7.90 11.54
N SER A 145 7.99 -6.83 12.27
CA SER A 145 7.55 -5.48 11.92
C SER A 145 8.14 -5.00 10.59
N LEU A 146 9.42 -5.29 10.31
CA LEU A 146 10.02 -5.00 9.01
C LEU A 146 9.25 -5.70 7.88
N TYR A 147 9.06 -7.01 8.03
CA TYR A 147 8.39 -7.82 7.02
C TYR A 147 6.95 -7.39 6.82
N ALA A 148 6.19 -7.17 7.89
CA ALA A 148 4.82 -6.66 7.83
C ALA A 148 4.77 -5.30 7.09
N LEU A 149 5.66 -4.35 7.40
CA LEU A 149 5.65 -3.05 6.75
C LEU A 149 6.00 -3.15 5.26
N LYS A 150 6.96 -4.01 4.89
CA LYS A 150 7.31 -4.28 3.48
C LYS A 150 6.12 -4.90 2.72
N VAL A 151 5.45 -5.88 3.32
CA VAL A 151 4.25 -6.53 2.76
C VAL A 151 3.12 -5.53 2.60
N TYR A 152 2.89 -4.66 3.59
CA TYR A 152 1.86 -3.62 3.52
C TYR A 152 2.08 -2.66 2.35
N LEU A 153 3.32 -2.19 2.15
CA LEU A 153 3.66 -1.31 1.03
C LEU A 153 3.37 -1.99 -0.33
N VAL A 154 3.70 -3.27 -0.47
CA VAL A 154 3.39 -4.04 -1.69
C VAL A 154 1.89 -4.20 -1.88
N ILE A 155 1.12 -4.51 -0.83
CA ILE A 155 -0.36 -4.58 -0.93
C ILE A 155 -0.93 -3.23 -1.39
N CYS A 156 -0.48 -2.11 -0.80
CA CYS A 156 -0.90 -0.77 -1.23
C CYS A 156 -0.53 -0.45 -2.68
N ALA A 157 0.60 -0.99 -3.16
CA ALA A 157 1.10 -0.77 -4.52
C ALA A 157 0.39 -1.60 -5.58
N TYR A 158 -0.12 -2.78 -5.23
CA TYR A 158 -0.84 -3.70 -6.12
C TYR A 158 -2.37 -3.54 -6.03
N ARG A 159 -2.84 -2.54 -5.29
CA ARG A 159 -4.24 -2.17 -5.16
C ARG A 159 -4.83 -1.78 -6.52
N ASP A 160 -5.85 -2.51 -6.97
CA ASP A 160 -6.57 -2.17 -8.20
C ASP A 160 -7.69 -1.15 -7.92
N ARG A 161 -7.74 -0.09 -8.71
CA ARG A 161 -8.80 0.95 -8.62
C ARG A 161 -10.13 0.43 -9.13
N LYS A 162 -10.13 -0.47 -10.13
CA LYS A 162 -11.36 -1.01 -10.72
C LYS A 162 -11.99 -2.05 -9.80
N ASN A 163 -11.17 -2.90 -9.20
CA ASN A 163 -11.62 -3.92 -8.26
C ASN A 163 -11.74 -3.40 -6.81
N SER A 164 -12.52 -2.34 -6.58
CA SER A 164 -12.88 -1.88 -5.22
C SER A 164 -11.70 -1.63 -4.25
N ASN A 165 -10.54 -1.21 -4.75
CA ASN A 165 -9.31 -1.04 -3.96
C ASN A 165 -8.76 -2.35 -3.35
N ILE A 166 -9.03 -3.49 -3.98
CA ILE A 166 -8.50 -4.81 -3.60
C ILE A 166 -7.19 -5.05 -4.34
N ALA A 167 -6.19 -5.59 -3.63
CA ALA A 167 -4.99 -6.15 -4.22
C ALA A 167 -5.16 -7.66 -4.37
N THR A 168 -5.06 -8.17 -5.60
CA THR A 168 -5.10 -9.60 -5.91
C THR A 168 -3.67 -10.05 -6.23
N ILE A 169 -2.96 -10.57 -5.23
CA ILE A 169 -1.54 -10.96 -5.36
C ILE A 169 -1.25 -12.25 -4.58
N ASN A 170 -0.40 -13.13 -5.12
CA ASN A 170 -0.03 -14.37 -4.44
C ASN A 170 1.21 -14.20 -3.53
N TYR A 171 1.44 -15.15 -2.62
CA TYR A 171 2.57 -15.11 -1.69
C TYR A 171 3.93 -15.10 -2.42
N ALA A 172 4.06 -15.81 -3.54
CA ALA A 172 5.28 -15.82 -4.35
C ALA A 172 5.63 -14.43 -4.89
N THR A 173 4.62 -13.69 -5.35
CA THR A 173 4.80 -12.31 -5.83
C THR A 173 5.10 -11.37 -4.67
N ILE A 174 4.42 -11.49 -3.53
CA ILE A 174 4.74 -10.71 -2.34
C ILE A 174 6.20 -10.96 -1.93
N SER A 175 6.62 -12.23 -1.84
CA SER A 175 7.98 -12.62 -1.45
C SER A 175 9.01 -12.06 -2.43
N ARG A 176 8.79 -12.19 -3.74
CA ARG A 176 9.67 -11.63 -4.78
C ARG A 176 9.79 -10.11 -4.68
N GLN A 177 8.68 -9.40 -4.49
CA GLN A 177 8.66 -7.93 -4.47
C GLN A 177 9.22 -7.34 -3.16
N THR A 178 8.98 -8.02 -2.04
CA THR A 178 9.44 -7.57 -0.73
C THR A 178 10.81 -8.13 -0.36
N GLY A 179 11.26 -9.23 -0.93
CA GLY A 179 12.39 -10.01 -0.41
C GLY A 179 12.11 -10.71 0.93
N VAL A 180 10.86 -10.73 1.41
CA VAL A 180 10.48 -11.44 2.64
C VAL A 180 10.37 -12.95 2.34
N PRO A 181 10.95 -13.85 3.16
CA PRO A 181 10.83 -15.28 2.94
C PRO A 181 9.37 -15.73 2.93
N LEU A 182 9.01 -16.66 2.03
CA LEU A 182 7.64 -17.17 1.87
C LEU A 182 6.99 -17.62 3.19
N HIS A 183 7.73 -18.33 4.03
CA HIS A 183 7.25 -18.83 5.32
C HIS A 183 6.97 -17.71 6.34
N GLN A 184 7.48 -16.50 6.14
CA GLN A 184 7.23 -15.32 6.99
C GLN A 184 6.05 -14.46 6.50
N ILE A 185 5.56 -14.68 5.28
CA ILE A 185 4.43 -13.93 4.73
C ILE A 185 3.15 -14.10 5.58
N PRO A 186 2.75 -15.32 6.00
CA PRO A 186 1.56 -15.49 6.84
C PRO A 186 1.62 -14.70 8.14
N SER A 187 2.74 -14.76 8.88
CA SER A 187 2.95 -14.01 10.13
C SER A 187 2.90 -12.51 9.90
N SER A 188 3.48 -12.04 8.79
CA SER A 188 3.45 -10.63 8.38
C SER A 188 2.03 -10.14 8.10
N LEU A 189 1.25 -10.93 7.35
CA LEU A 189 -0.15 -10.63 7.07
C LEU A 189 -1.01 -10.65 8.33
N ASN A 190 -0.78 -11.61 9.23
CA ASN A 190 -1.50 -11.69 10.50
C ASN A 190 -1.24 -10.44 11.36
N ARG A 191 0.02 -9.96 11.42
CA ARG A 191 0.33 -8.69 12.09
C ARG A 191 -0.43 -7.52 11.47
N LEU A 192 -0.46 -7.41 10.14
CA LEU A 192 -1.20 -6.33 9.46
C LEU A 192 -2.71 -6.40 9.70
N TYR A 193 -3.26 -7.61 9.81
CA TYR A 193 -4.65 -7.84 10.18
C TYR A 193 -4.94 -7.39 11.61
N HIS A 194 -4.08 -7.75 12.57
CA HIS A 194 -4.20 -7.30 13.97
C HIS A 194 -4.07 -5.77 14.13
N LEU A 195 -3.27 -5.12 13.29
CA LEU A 195 -3.16 -3.65 13.23
C LEU A 195 -4.34 -2.98 12.50
N GLU A 196 -5.33 -3.76 12.06
CA GLU A 196 -6.46 -3.32 11.23
C GLU A 196 -6.07 -2.55 9.96
N LEU A 197 -4.86 -2.76 9.43
CA LEU A 197 -4.38 -2.11 8.21
C LEU A 197 -4.95 -2.78 6.96
N ILE A 198 -5.19 -4.09 7.05
CA ILE A 198 -5.74 -4.88 5.97
C ILE A 198 -6.88 -5.77 6.48
N SER A 199 -7.78 -6.14 5.57
CA SER A 199 -8.56 -7.36 5.64
C SER A 199 -8.08 -8.27 4.51
N TYR A 200 -8.10 -9.58 4.71
CA TYR A 200 -7.77 -10.51 3.63
C TYR A 200 -8.88 -11.55 3.49
N LYS A 201 -9.11 -11.97 2.25
CA LYS A 201 -9.98 -13.09 1.91
C LYS A 201 -9.12 -14.10 1.15
N GLN A 202 -9.17 -15.35 1.59
CA GLN A 202 -8.63 -16.43 0.77
C GLN A 202 -9.43 -16.54 -0.52
N ALA A 203 -8.79 -17.04 -1.56
CA ALA A 203 -9.47 -17.35 -2.80
C ALA A 203 -10.65 -18.30 -2.53
N ASP A 204 -11.81 -18.00 -3.11
CA ASP A 204 -13.00 -18.86 -2.96
C ASP A 204 -12.77 -20.13 -3.78
N TYR A 205 -12.88 -21.30 -3.13
CA TYR A 205 -12.70 -22.61 -3.77
C TYR A 205 -13.89 -23.00 -4.68
N TYR A 206 -15.00 -22.28 -4.57
CA TYR A 206 -16.27 -22.63 -5.22
C TYR A 206 -16.37 -22.04 -6.62
N ASP A 207 -15.64 -22.63 -7.57
CA ASP A 207 -16.00 -22.54 -8.97
C ASP A 207 -15.91 -23.94 -9.57
N PHE A 208 -16.98 -24.73 -9.37
CA PHE A 208 -17.09 -26.11 -9.88
C PHE A 208 -17.15 -26.18 -11.41
N TRP A 209 -17.29 -25.03 -12.09
CA TRP A 209 -17.58 -24.93 -13.53
C TRP A 209 -16.62 -24.05 -14.31
N SER A 210 -15.67 -23.36 -13.67
CA SER A 210 -14.65 -22.56 -14.36
C SER A 210 -13.29 -23.27 -14.27
N ASN A 211 -12.68 -23.53 -15.43
CA ASN A 211 -11.38 -24.20 -15.52
C ASN A 211 -10.20 -23.33 -15.02
N GLU A 212 -10.45 -22.09 -14.61
CA GLU A 212 -9.47 -21.19 -14.00
C GLU A 212 -9.76 -21.03 -12.52
N GLN A 213 -9.18 -21.92 -11.71
CA GLN A 213 -9.16 -21.76 -10.26
C GLN A 213 -8.37 -20.50 -9.92
N ASP A 214 -9.05 -19.38 -9.63
CA ASP A 214 -8.42 -18.20 -9.04
C ASP A 214 -8.00 -18.54 -7.60
N ARG A 215 -6.79 -19.10 -7.45
CA ARG A 215 -6.17 -19.45 -6.16
C ARG A 215 -5.50 -18.24 -5.50
N THR A 216 -5.72 -17.02 -6.00
CA THR A 216 -4.99 -15.84 -5.56
C THR A 216 -5.67 -15.17 -4.39
N ASN A 217 -4.93 -14.99 -3.30
CA ASN A 217 -5.42 -14.27 -2.14
C ASN A 217 -5.74 -12.80 -2.48
N ARG A 218 -6.78 -12.28 -1.83
CA ARG A 218 -7.28 -10.92 -2.02
C ARG A 218 -7.08 -10.13 -0.74
N TYR A 219 -6.56 -8.91 -0.86
CA TYR A 219 -6.27 -8.03 0.27
C TYR A 219 -6.97 -6.69 0.09
N LEU A 220 -7.75 -6.30 1.08
CA LEU A 220 -8.42 -5.00 1.15
C LEU A 220 -7.64 -4.09 2.10
N VAL A 221 -7.22 -2.93 1.63
CA VAL A 221 -6.61 -1.90 2.48
C VAL A 221 -7.73 -1.16 3.23
N ARG A 222 -7.76 -1.29 4.55
CA ARG A 222 -8.82 -0.72 5.41
C ARG A 222 -8.77 0.80 5.36
N GLY A 223 -9.93 1.46 5.45
CA GLY A 223 -10.04 2.92 5.33
C GLY A 223 -9.98 3.46 3.89
N LEU A 224 -9.75 2.61 2.88
CA LEU A 224 -10.01 2.91 1.46
C LEU A 224 -11.27 2.22 0.92
N GLY A 225 -11.80 1.28 1.71
CA GLY A 225 -13.01 0.50 1.51
C GLY A 225 -13.19 -0.37 2.73
N ASP A 226 -14.41 -0.42 3.28
CA ASP A 226 -14.68 -1.15 4.53
C ASP A 226 -15.46 -2.45 4.32
N ARG A 227 -15.96 -2.68 3.10
CA ARG A 227 -16.76 -3.85 2.75
C ARG A 227 -16.15 -4.55 1.54
N TRP A 228 -16.10 -5.88 1.63
CA TRP A 228 -15.84 -6.70 0.46
C TRP A 228 -16.99 -6.49 -0.54
N PRO A 229 -16.70 -6.20 -1.81
CA PRO A 229 -17.75 -6.16 -2.82
C PRO A 229 -18.43 -7.52 -2.87
N ALA A 230 -19.74 -7.52 -3.15
CA ALA A 230 -20.43 -8.77 -3.44
C ALA A 230 -19.67 -9.49 -4.56
N PHE A 231 -19.41 -10.78 -4.37
CA PHE A 231 -18.77 -11.60 -5.38
C PHE A 231 -19.67 -11.60 -6.62
N ASN A 232 -19.24 -10.93 -7.69
CA ASN A 232 -19.99 -10.88 -8.94
C ASN A 232 -19.09 -11.46 -10.05
N PRO A 233 -19.10 -12.79 -10.26
CA PRO A 233 -18.19 -13.47 -11.17
C PRO A 233 -18.36 -13.00 -12.62
N GLU A 234 -19.54 -12.49 -12.97
CA GLU A 234 -19.85 -12.01 -14.33
C GLU A 234 -19.17 -10.68 -14.71
N GLY A 235 -18.67 -9.90 -13.75
CA GLY A 235 -18.12 -8.56 -14.01
C GLY A 235 -16.62 -8.51 -14.28
N ASN A 236 -15.88 -9.56 -13.92
CA ASN A 236 -14.41 -9.60 -13.98
C ASN A 236 -13.86 -10.59 -15.02
N ALA A 237 -14.72 -11.41 -15.64
CA ALA A 237 -14.36 -12.07 -16.88
C ALA A 237 -14.11 -10.99 -17.94
N GLY A 238 -12.99 -11.12 -18.65
CA GLY A 238 -12.61 -10.20 -19.70
C GLY A 238 -13.75 -9.95 -20.70
N THR A 239 -13.61 -8.86 -21.42
CA THR A 239 -14.47 -8.43 -22.52
C THR A 239 -14.43 -9.41 -23.70
N THR A 240 -14.86 -10.65 -23.50
CA THR A 240 -14.92 -11.72 -24.52
C THR A 240 -16.24 -12.49 -24.44
N GLY A 241 -17.32 -11.79 -24.12
CA GLY A 241 -18.66 -12.36 -24.14
C GLY A 241 -19.70 -11.39 -23.62
N LYS A 242 -19.95 -10.30 -24.36
CA LYS A 242 -21.23 -9.60 -24.19
C LYS A 242 -22.31 -10.62 -24.52
N SER A 243 -22.99 -11.18 -23.52
CA SER A 243 -24.35 -11.63 -23.72
C SER A 243 -25.12 -10.37 -24.14
N ALA A 244 -25.36 -10.25 -25.44
CA ALA A 244 -26.18 -9.19 -25.97
C ALA A 244 -27.52 -9.27 -25.22
N LYS A 245 -27.89 -8.21 -24.50
CA LYS A 245 -29.25 -8.08 -24.00
C LYS A 245 -30.17 -8.32 -25.19
N ALA A 246 -30.99 -9.37 -25.11
CA ALA A 246 -31.91 -9.73 -26.18
C ALA A 246 -32.71 -8.49 -26.58
N SER A 247 -32.76 -8.21 -27.88
CA SER A 247 -33.43 -7.02 -28.38
C SER A 247 -34.93 -7.11 -28.07
N LYS A 248 -35.61 -5.97 -28.00
CA LYS A 248 -37.06 -5.90 -27.74
C LYS A 248 -37.88 -6.78 -28.70
N ALA A 249 -37.36 -7.04 -29.90
CA ALA A 249 -37.95 -7.93 -30.89
C ALA A 249 -37.85 -9.42 -30.51
N GLN A 250 -36.75 -9.85 -29.90
CA GLN A 250 -36.57 -11.24 -29.44
C GLN A 250 -37.47 -11.57 -28.24
N ILE A 251 -37.67 -10.59 -27.34
CA ILE A 251 -38.57 -10.73 -26.19
C ILE A 251 -40.04 -10.79 -26.66
N SER A 252 -40.40 -10.03 -27.69
CA SER A 252 -41.74 -10.07 -28.30
C SER A 252 -42.05 -11.39 -29.00
N ALA A 253 -41.05 -12.02 -29.64
CA ALA A 253 -41.24 -13.30 -30.32
C ALA A 253 -41.42 -14.46 -29.33
N ALA A 254 -40.67 -14.46 -28.23
CA ALA A 254 -40.78 -15.48 -27.18
C ALA A 254 -42.14 -15.45 -26.47
N ASN A 255 -42.71 -14.26 -26.25
CA ASN A 255 -44.02 -14.13 -25.60
C ASN A 255 -45.21 -14.53 -26.50
N LYS A 256 -45.00 -14.64 -27.82
CA LYS A 256 -46.04 -15.09 -28.76
C LYS A 256 -46.23 -16.60 -28.76
N PHE A 257 -45.19 -17.35 -28.38
CA PHE A 257 -45.20 -18.82 -28.31
C PHE A 257 -45.88 -19.37 -27.05
N LEU A 258 -46.21 -18.51 -26.07
CA LEU A 258 -46.87 -18.89 -24.81
C LEU A 258 -48.37 -18.56 -24.80
N SER A 259 -48.92 -18.07 -25.91
CA SER A 259 -50.31 -17.64 -26.03
C SER A 259 -51.12 -18.40 -27.10
N GLU A 260 -50.67 -19.59 -27.52
CA GLU A 260 -51.49 -20.57 -28.24
C GLU A 260 -51.75 -21.80 -27.37
#